data_AF-A0A350J7C9-F1
#
_entry.id   AF-A0A350J7C9-F1
#
_cell.length_a   1.000
_cell.length_b   1.000
_cell.length_c   1.000
_cell.angle_alpha   90.00
_cell.angle_beta   90.00
_cell.angle_gamma   90.00
#
_symmetry.space_group_name_H-M   'P 1'
#
loop_
_entity.id
_entity.type
_entity.pdbx_description
1 polymer ?
#
loop_
_entity_poly.entity_id
_entity_poly.type
_entity_poly.pdbx_seq_one_letter_code
_entity_poly.pdbx_strand_id
1 'polypeptide(L)'
;MDVEGISSVTDMKKSEEEELEEFFSSSSLPEDVLDVIRENSSYYIDEESCRFDKDEESGSVDVYFEVPDIDSLLGDPDITNEEELLAAVREVRNTDILMTMEFEQVGNELFLKNFDSKEVDQLYSFVDDNFIFASDVISAASTLSEAYLSLDGSVISQYILADSLYDADSLEYLMELTASWMECYQEAILEGMSCEVDEDSLILNGDTGTIDVVFTYPDYESVTESGFFTSYEDLADAIRETDLTIERRVTYEFASEDDGVRFSDFEGMIGEVLFFMNEFDPSLEDQMIPSDMLASKVDHTEWWWGEDDGTYIDTPAIELCIVPTDDASDYAFPWSFYYEVYYGDDLIYVSPEMEDCGSYIEASLSVSECPGLIDDNGLLFGGTYGISFYAMDGTLLASDSTEVTNTESGSFTGDITVPDINGITQTGETIIDPNVTSFLWYDMERGAVYDTDSIDGTDLLGITVVATFEDDPDEVYYEYYYNNGHQVGPLDPVYEDYAYFDGSSDEFFLMYYETLEPGLYMCMMYEDVPDNNDPASAPLLAYSTILVE
;
A
#
# COMPACT_ATOMS: atom_id res chain seq x y z
N MET A 1 26.14 9.97 -49.54
CA MET A 1 26.34 8.70 -48.81
C MET A 1 25.65 7.64 -49.63
N ASP A 2 26.42 6.75 -50.23
CA ASP A 2 25.93 5.73 -51.17
C ASP A 2 26.78 4.49 -50.89
N VAL A 3 26.14 3.40 -50.44
CA VAL A 3 26.83 2.15 -50.11
C VAL A 3 27.62 1.67 -51.32
N GLU A 4 27.10 1.84 -52.54
CA GLU A 4 27.77 1.47 -53.79
C GLU A 4 29.03 2.32 -54.02
N GLY A 5 29.00 3.58 -53.58
CA GLY A 5 30.15 4.47 -53.60
C GLY A 5 31.23 4.09 -52.58
N ILE A 6 30.83 3.80 -51.34
CA ILE A 6 31.73 3.40 -50.25
C ILE A 6 32.38 2.05 -50.57
N SER A 7 31.57 1.06 -50.97
CA SER A 7 32.08 -0.27 -51.33
C SER A 7 33.06 -0.24 -52.49
N SER A 8 32.89 0.69 -53.44
CA SER A 8 33.84 0.84 -54.56
C SER A 8 35.22 1.36 -54.16
N VAL A 9 35.35 1.97 -52.97
CA VAL A 9 36.61 2.57 -52.47
C VAL A 9 37.15 1.87 -51.22
N THR A 10 36.46 0.86 -50.72
CA THR A 10 36.88 0.00 -49.60
C THR A 10 37.03 -1.44 -50.10
N ASP A 11 38.01 -2.22 -49.63
CA ASP A 11 38.09 -3.67 -49.95
C ASP A 11 37.11 -4.47 -49.07
N MET A 12 35.87 -3.98 -48.97
CA MET A 12 34.84 -4.55 -48.12
C MET A 12 34.40 -5.91 -48.65
N LYS A 13 34.20 -6.85 -47.73
CA LYS A 13 33.51 -8.10 -48.03
C LYS A 13 32.03 -7.81 -48.22
N LYS A 14 31.36 -8.65 -49.02
CA LYS A 14 29.90 -8.60 -49.20
C LYS A 14 29.11 -8.59 -47.88
N SER A 15 29.62 -9.22 -46.82
CA SER A 15 28.98 -9.16 -45.49
C SER A 15 29.08 -7.77 -44.84
N GLU A 16 30.19 -7.06 -45.05
CA GLU A 16 30.41 -5.69 -44.55
C GLU A 16 29.57 -4.69 -45.37
N GLU A 17 29.38 -4.93 -46.67
CA GLU A 17 28.41 -4.19 -47.49
C GLU A 17 26.97 -4.39 -47.00
N GLU A 18 26.58 -5.62 -46.67
CA GLU A 18 25.25 -5.94 -46.12
C GLU A 18 25.02 -5.28 -44.75
N GLU A 19 26.02 -5.30 -43.86
CA GLU A 19 25.97 -4.59 -42.57
C GLU A 19 25.83 -3.06 -42.76
N LEU A 20 26.50 -2.48 -43.75
CA LEU A 20 26.40 -1.05 -44.04
C LEU A 20 25.05 -0.67 -44.66
N GLU A 21 24.51 -1.50 -45.55
CA GLU A 21 23.14 -1.33 -46.08
C GLU A 21 22.11 -1.42 -44.96
N GLU A 22 22.26 -2.38 -44.05
CA GLU A 22 21.39 -2.53 -42.88
C GLU A 22 21.47 -1.31 -41.97
N PHE A 23 22.67 -0.83 -41.65
CA PHE A 23 22.92 0.37 -40.84
C PHE A 23 22.21 1.62 -41.40
N PHE A 24 22.34 1.91 -42.70
CA PHE A 24 21.62 3.05 -43.28
C PHE A 24 20.12 2.82 -43.42
N SER A 25 19.68 1.56 -43.53
CA SER A 25 18.26 1.22 -43.62
C SER A 25 17.57 1.18 -42.26
N SER A 26 18.32 1.07 -41.16
CA SER A 26 17.84 1.11 -39.78
C SER A 26 17.76 2.52 -39.19
N SER A 27 18.14 3.55 -39.95
CA SER A 27 18.00 4.95 -39.54
C SER A 27 16.55 5.27 -39.18
N SER A 28 16.32 5.80 -37.98
CA SER A 28 15.01 6.32 -37.57
C SER A 28 14.62 7.61 -38.32
N LEU A 29 15.63 8.34 -38.83
CA LEU A 29 15.42 9.60 -39.53
C LEU A 29 14.71 9.38 -40.88
N PRO A 30 13.72 10.23 -41.23
CA PRO A 30 13.10 10.20 -42.55
C PRO A 30 14.11 10.41 -43.69
N GLU A 31 13.91 9.74 -44.83
CA GLU A 31 14.85 9.82 -45.97
C GLU A 31 15.03 11.27 -46.47
N ASP A 32 13.99 12.10 -46.42
CA ASP A 32 14.08 13.51 -46.79
C ASP A 32 15.03 14.28 -45.85
N VAL A 33 15.09 13.90 -44.56
CA VAL A 33 16.03 14.46 -43.57
C VAL A 33 17.46 14.01 -43.89
N LEU A 34 17.65 12.72 -44.17
CA LEU A 34 18.95 12.18 -44.60
C LEU A 34 19.46 12.87 -45.87
N ASP A 35 18.58 13.15 -46.84
CA ASP A 35 18.92 13.90 -48.04
C ASP A 35 19.36 15.32 -47.73
N VAL A 36 18.69 16.02 -46.83
CA VAL A 36 19.09 17.37 -46.39
C VAL A 36 20.43 17.34 -45.65
N ILE A 37 20.68 16.34 -44.80
CA ILE A 37 21.98 16.14 -44.14
C ILE A 37 23.07 15.99 -45.20
N ARG A 38 22.85 15.15 -46.22
CA ARG A 38 23.77 14.95 -47.35
C ARG A 38 24.01 16.23 -48.14
N GLU A 39 22.97 17.02 -48.39
CA GLU A 39 23.05 18.29 -49.13
C GLU A 39 23.81 19.39 -48.39
N ASN A 40 23.68 19.45 -47.06
CA ASN A 40 24.36 20.43 -46.21
C ASN A 40 25.74 19.98 -45.73
N SER A 41 26.07 18.70 -45.92
CA SER A 41 27.40 18.17 -45.64
C SER A 41 28.40 18.61 -46.70
N SER A 42 29.59 19.00 -46.27
CA SER A 42 30.69 19.38 -47.15
C SER A 42 32.00 18.71 -46.71
N TYR A 43 33.00 18.67 -47.60
CA TYR A 43 34.32 18.16 -47.22
C TYR A 43 35.44 18.95 -47.90
N TYR A 44 36.59 18.98 -47.23
CA TYR A 44 37.84 19.57 -47.70
C TYR A 44 39.00 18.60 -47.48
N ILE A 45 39.76 18.33 -48.54
CA ILE A 45 40.95 17.47 -48.48
C ILE A 45 42.18 18.37 -48.30
N ASP A 46 42.96 18.14 -47.24
CA ASP A 46 44.25 18.79 -47.08
C ASP A 46 45.30 18.12 -47.96
N GLU A 47 45.45 18.57 -49.20
CA GLU A 47 46.44 18.04 -50.14
C GLU A 47 47.88 18.11 -49.60
N GLU A 48 48.20 19.02 -48.68
CA GLU A 48 49.53 19.12 -48.07
C GLU A 48 49.80 18.02 -47.04
N SER A 49 48.75 17.41 -46.49
CA SER A 49 48.84 16.26 -45.58
C SER A 49 49.15 14.94 -46.29
N CYS A 50 48.99 14.89 -47.62
CA CYS A 50 49.10 13.67 -48.42
C CYS A 50 50.47 13.01 -48.26
N ARG A 51 50.48 11.74 -47.81
CA ARG A 51 51.67 10.91 -47.68
C ARG A 51 51.47 9.62 -48.44
N PHE A 52 52.52 9.16 -49.12
CA PHE A 52 52.53 7.85 -49.77
C PHE A 52 53.86 7.16 -49.47
N ASP A 53 53.78 6.00 -48.82
CA ASP A 53 54.91 5.12 -48.60
C ASP A 53 54.90 4.01 -49.66
N LYS A 54 55.84 4.10 -50.58
CA LYS A 54 55.97 3.13 -51.67
C LYS A 54 56.40 1.75 -51.18
N ASP A 55 57.16 1.68 -50.09
CA ASP A 55 57.68 0.41 -49.58
C ASP A 55 56.58 -0.36 -48.83
N GLU A 56 55.60 0.35 -48.27
CA GLU A 56 54.43 -0.24 -47.59
C GLU A 56 53.19 -0.36 -48.49
N GLU A 57 53.27 0.14 -49.74
CA GLU A 57 52.12 0.22 -50.66
C GLU A 57 50.91 0.91 -50.00
N SER A 58 51.15 1.95 -49.18
CA SER A 58 50.13 2.64 -48.38
C SER A 58 50.19 4.16 -48.55
N GLY A 59 49.09 4.83 -48.27
CA GLY A 59 49.02 6.29 -48.27
C GLY A 59 48.06 6.82 -47.21
N SER A 60 48.16 8.12 -46.92
CA SER A 60 47.19 8.79 -46.06
C SER A 60 46.96 10.24 -46.48
N VAL A 61 45.77 10.76 -46.15
CA VAL A 61 45.42 12.18 -46.33
C VAL A 61 44.41 12.59 -45.27
N ASP A 62 44.56 13.80 -44.74
CA ASP A 62 43.61 14.40 -43.83
C ASP A 62 42.44 15.01 -44.61
N VAL A 63 41.22 14.66 -44.19
CA VAL A 63 39.96 15.15 -44.75
C VAL A 63 39.15 15.77 -43.62
N TYR A 64 38.70 17.01 -43.83
CA TYR A 64 37.82 17.74 -42.94
C TYR A 64 36.40 17.61 -43.49
N PHE A 65 35.50 17.03 -42.72
CA PHE A 65 34.07 16.97 -43.01
C PHE A 65 33.36 18.05 -42.20
N GLU A 66 32.44 18.76 -42.84
CA GLU A 66 31.50 19.65 -42.17
C GLU A 66 30.13 18.97 -42.28
N VAL A 67 29.58 18.48 -41.18
CA VAL A 67 28.28 17.77 -41.14
C VAL A 67 27.33 18.52 -40.22
N PRO A 68 26.02 18.67 -40.56
CA PRO A 68 25.04 19.23 -39.64
C PRO A 68 25.10 18.60 -38.24
N ASP A 69 25.09 19.44 -37.20
CA ASP A 69 25.18 19.03 -35.78
C ASP A 69 23.82 18.50 -35.28
N ILE A 70 23.42 17.31 -35.73
CA ILE A 70 22.11 16.71 -35.43
C ILE A 70 21.90 16.50 -33.93
N ASP A 71 22.95 16.12 -33.20
CA ASP A 71 22.94 16.00 -31.74
C ASP A 71 22.42 17.26 -31.04
N SER A 72 22.65 18.45 -31.61
CA SER A 72 22.17 19.71 -31.05
C SER A 72 20.68 19.96 -31.24
N LEU A 73 20.04 19.21 -32.16
CA LEU A 73 18.60 19.23 -32.42
C LEU A 73 17.87 18.14 -31.64
N LEU A 74 18.58 17.13 -31.15
CA LEU A 74 18.01 16.09 -30.29
C LEU A 74 17.49 16.70 -28.99
N GLY A 75 16.22 16.43 -28.71
CA GLY A 75 15.54 16.96 -27.53
C GLY A 75 15.12 18.44 -27.63
N ASP A 76 15.17 19.06 -28.81
CA ASP A 76 14.61 20.40 -29.00
C ASP A 76 13.07 20.34 -29.04
N PRO A 77 12.36 20.88 -28.02
CA PRO A 77 10.89 20.81 -27.96
C PRO A 77 10.21 21.68 -29.02
N ASP A 78 10.93 22.64 -29.64
CA ASP A 78 10.39 23.45 -30.73
C ASP A 78 10.30 22.66 -32.06
N ILE A 79 10.90 21.46 -32.13
CA ILE A 79 10.81 20.56 -33.28
C ILE A 79 9.67 19.57 -33.04
N THR A 80 8.47 19.95 -33.47
CA THR A 80 7.26 19.18 -33.20
C THR A 80 6.93 18.17 -34.27
N ASN A 81 7.55 18.24 -35.45
CA ASN A 81 7.27 17.37 -36.59
C ASN A 81 8.43 17.32 -37.60
N GLU A 82 8.30 16.43 -38.59
CA GLU A 82 9.30 16.23 -39.66
C GLU A 82 9.60 17.50 -40.48
N GLU A 83 8.60 18.34 -40.79
CA GLU A 83 8.81 19.56 -41.60
C GLU A 83 9.69 20.57 -40.84
N GLU A 84 9.48 20.68 -39.52
CA GLU A 84 10.29 21.52 -38.63
C GLU A 84 11.70 20.95 -38.46
N LEU A 85 11.86 19.62 -38.35
CA LEU A 85 13.19 18.98 -38.33
C LEU A 85 13.94 19.25 -39.63
N LEU A 86 13.29 19.10 -40.78
CA LEU A 86 13.86 19.42 -42.10
C LEU A 86 14.30 20.88 -42.21
N ALA A 87 13.57 21.82 -41.60
CA ALA A 87 13.95 23.22 -41.55
C ALA A 87 15.14 23.45 -40.60
N ALA A 88 15.11 22.83 -39.42
CA ALA A 88 16.16 22.92 -38.41
C ALA A 88 17.50 22.38 -38.93
N VAL A 89 17.51 21.21 -39.59
CA VAL A 89 18.73 20.63 -40.20
C VAL A 89 19.33 21.52 -41.28
N ARG A 90 18.54 22.37 -41.95
CA ARG A 90 19.06 23.36 -42.93
C ARG A 90 19.71 24.57 -42.28
N GLU A 91 19.36 24.87 -41.03
CA GLU A 91 19.82 26.07 -40.33
C GLU A 91 20.82 25.74 -39.20
N VAL A 92 20.90 24.48 -38.78
CA VAL A 92 21.82 24.01 -37.76
C VAL A 92 23.26 24.27 -38.18
N ARG A 93 24.12 24.50 -37.19
CA ARG A 93 25.54 24.65 -37.45
C ARG A 93 26.11 23.30 -37.86
N ASN A 94 27.13 23.36 -38.71
CA ASN A 94 27.93 22.18 -38.99
C ASN A 94 28.95 21.97 -37.87
N THR A 95 29.19 20.70 -37.55
CA THR A 95 30.31 20.21 -36.75
C THR A 95 31.43 19.77 -37.70
N ASP A 96 32.66 20.17 -37.34
CA ASP A 96 33.86 19.81 -38.10
C ASP A 96 34.43 18.48 -37.58
N ILE A 97 34.56 17.49 -38.47
CA ILE A 97 35.16 16.18 -38.19
C ILE A 97 36.46 16.06 -38.99
N LEU A 98 37.58 15.93 -38.30
CA LEU A 98 38.89 15.69 -38.93
C LEU A 98 39.18 14.19 -38.95
N MET A 99 39.22 13.61 -40.15
CA MET A 99 39.57 12.22 -40.37
C MET A 99 40.88 12.11 -41.16
N THR A 100 41.87 11.38 -40.64
CA THR A 100 43.00 10.93 -41.45
C THR A 100 42.59 9.67 -42.20
N MET A 101 42.28 9.76 -43.49
CA MET A 101 41.98 8.60 -44.32
C MET A 101 43.26 7.85 -44.65
N GLU A 102 43.32 6.56 -44.31
CA GLU A 102 44.43 5.66 -44.61
C GLU A 102 44.07 4.73 -45.76
N PHE A 103 44.91 4.63 -46.78
CA PHE A 103 44.69 3.81 -47.97
C PHE A 103 45.75 2.72 -48.09
N GLU A 104 45.34 1.56 -48.59
CA GLU A 104 46.20 0.46 -49.00
C GLU A 104 46.09 0.23 -50.51
N GLN A 105 47.22 0.10 -51.20
CA GLN A 105 47.25 -0.16 -52.63
C GLN A 105 47.22 -1.67 -52.88
N VAL A 106 46.14 -2.16 -53.52
CA VAL A 106 46.03 -3.55 -53.98
C VAL A 106 46.05 -3.56 -55.51
N GLY A 107 47.19 -3.93 -56.08
CA GLY A 107 47.40 -3.88 -57.52
C GLY A 107 47.50 -2.43 -58.04
N ASN A 108 46.47 -1.97 -58.75
CA ASN A 108 46.41 -0.61 -59.32
C ASN A 108 45.32 0.26 -58.68
N GLU A 109 44.70 -0.21 -57.61
CA GLU A 109 43.58 0.44 -56.93
C GLU A 109 43.98 0.75 -55.47
N LEU A 110 43.40 1.80 -54.90
CA LEU A 110 43.59 2.22 -53.52
C LEU A 110 42.30 1.96 -52.76
N PHE A 111 42.42 1.35 -51.59
CA PHE A 111 41.29 0.99 -50.74
C PHE A 111 41.44 1.66 -49.38
N LEU A 112 40.38 2.29 -48.87
CA LEU A 112 40.34 2.88 -47.54
C LEU A 112 40.42 1.77 -46.48
N LYS A 113 41.34 1.91 -45.53
CA LYS A 113 41.72 0.88 -44.56
C LYS A 113 41.12 1.11 -43.18
N ASN A 114 40.91 2.37 -42.78
CA ASN A 114 40.42 2.76 -41.45
C ASN A 114 38.95 3.18 -41.48
N PHE A 115 38.13 2.42 -42.23
CA PHE A 115 36.69 2.66 -42.29
C PHE A 115 35.99 2.35 -40.95
N ASP A 116 36.60 1.53 -40.10
CA ASP A 116 36.17 1.17 -38.74
C ASP A 116 36.72 2.14 -37.67
N SER A 117 37.07 3.36 -38.06
CA SER A 117 37.62 4.36 -37.14
C SER A 117 36.53 5.16 -36.42
N LYS A 118 36.85 5.67 -35.23
CA LYS A 118 35.91 6.48 -34.44
C LYS A 118 35.44 7.73 -35.16
N GLU A 119 36.27 8.26 -36.06
CA GLU A 119 35.95 9.41 -36.89
C GLU A 119 34.87 9.07 -37.93
N VAL A 120 34.81 7.82 -38.40
CA VAL A 120 33.72 7.34 -39.26
C VAL A 120 32.45 7.11 -38.45
N ASP A 121 32.57 6.54 -37.25
CA ASP A 121 31.42 6.43 -36.32
C ASP A 121 30.84 7.82 -36.02
N GLN A 122 31.70 8.83 -35.77
CA GLN A 122 31.26 10.22 -35.59
C GLN A 122 30.58 10.79 -36.83
N LEU A 123 31.12 10.51 -38.02
CA LEU A 123 30.56 10.99 -39.30
C LEU A 123 29.13 10.47 -39.53
N TYR A 124 28.79 9.31 -38.97
CA TYR A 124 27.49 8.66 -39.14
C TYR A 124 26.68 8.50 -37.85
N SER A 125 27.10 9.15 -36.77
CA SER A 125 26.43 9.06 -35.45
C SER A 125 24.93 9.35 -35.51
N PHE A 126 24.51 10.30 -36.36
CA PHE A 126 23.11 10.65 -36.58
C PHE A 126 22.23 9.51 -37.14
N VAL A 127 22.81 8.41 -37.65
CA VAL A 127 22.06 7.26 -38.16
C VAL A 127 21.56 6.37 -37.01
N ASP A 128 22.29 6.31 -35.91
CA ASP A 128 21.93 5.53 -34.72
C ASP A 128 21.00 6.29 -33.78
N ASP A 129 20.81 7.59 -34.00
CA ASP A 129 19.96 8.41 -33.15
C ASP A 129 18.47 8.15 -33.45
N ASN A 130 17.71 7.79 -32.42
CA ASN A 130 16.26 7.71 -32.49
C ASN A 130 15.67 9.08 -32.19
N PHE A 131 14.95 9.66 -33.16
CA PHE A 131 14.31 10.95 -32.99
C PHE A 131 12.86 10.79 -32.53
N ILE A 132 12.55 11.33 -31.34
CA ILE A 132 11.17 11.42 -30.86
C ILE A 132 10.62 12.82 -31.11
N PHE A 133 9.45 12.92 -31.74
CA PHE A 133 8.78 14.20 -31.95
C PHE A 133 7.87 14.55 -30.78
N ALA A 134 7.83 15.84 -30.42
CA ALA A 134 6.89 16.35 -29.40
C ALA A 134 5.44 15.95 -29.70
N SER A 135 5.02 16.01 -30.98
CA SER A 135 3.67 15.61 -31.40
C SER A 135 3.36 14.16 -31.09
N ASP A 136 4.35 13.27 -31.19
CA ASP A 136 4.16 11.84 -31.01
C ASP A 136 4.02 11.51 -29.53
N VAL A 137 4.83 12.14 -28.66
CA VAL A 137 4.70 12.02 -27.20
C VAL A 137 3.34 12.55 -26.73
N ILE A 138 2.94 13.74 -27.18
CA ILE A 138 1.65 14.34 -26.79
C ILE A 138 0.48 13.48 -27.28
N SER A 139 0.55 12.99 -28.52
CA SER A 139 -0.50 12.12 -29.09
C SER A 139 -0.56 10.78 -28.36
N ALA A 140 0.57 10.18 -28.01
CA ALA A 140 0.64 8.94 -27.28
C ALA A 140 0.11 9.08 -25.86
N ALA A 141 0.51 10.13 -25.13
CA ALA A 141 -0.01 10.45 -23.81
C ALA A 141 -1.53 10.64 -23.85
N SER A 142 -2.04 11.43 -24.81
CA SER A 142 -3.48 11.65 -24.96
C SER A 142 -4.23 10.34 -25.23
N THR A 143 -3.73 9.51 -26.16
CA THR A 143 -4.36 8.24 -26.52
C THR A 143 -4.33 7.25 -25.35
N LEU A 144 -3.21 7.18 -24.64
CA LEU A 144 -3.03 6.29 -23.49
C LEU A 144 -3.95 6.69 -22.34
N SER A 145 -4.03 7.99 -22.01
CA SER A 145 -4.92 8.49 -20.96
C SER A 145 -6.40 8.26 -21.29
N GLU A 146 -6.82 8.48 -22.54
CA GLU A 146 -8.18 8.13 -22.99
C GLU A 146 -8.47 6.63 -22.87
N ALA A 147 -7.47 5.78 -23.13
CA ALA A 147 -7.57 4.34 -22.97
C ALA A 147 -7.75 3.94 -21.50
N TYR A 148 -7.07 4.60 -20.56
CA TYR A 148 -7.31 4.39 -19.12
C TYR A 148 -8.73 4.79 -18.70
N LEU A 149 -9.24 5.93 -19.16
CA LEU A 149 -10.61 6.37 -18.85
C LEU A 149 -11.68 5.42 -19.37
N SER A 150 -11.41 4.75 -20.49
CA SER A 150 -12.35 3.80 -21.13
C SER A 150 -12.07 2.34 -20.80
N LEU A 151 -11.02 2.08 -20.01
CA LEU A 151 -10.46 0.75 -19.76
C LEU A 151 -10.24 -0.06 -21.06
N ASP A 152 -9.72 0.59 -22.12
CA ASP A 152 -9.37 -0.07 -23.38
C ASP A 152 -8.01 -0.76 -23.30
N GLY A 153 -8.01 -1.99 -22.78
CA GLY A 153 -6.78 -2.76 -22.60
C GLY A 153 -6.04 -3.08 -23.89
N SER A 154 -6.71 -3.12 -25.04
CA SER A 154 -6.05 -3.34 -26.32
C SER A 154 -5.22 -2.13 -26.73
N VAL A 155 -5.65 -0.91 -26.41
CA VAL A 155 -4.89 0.31 -26.69
C VAL A 155 -3.75 0.43 -25.70
N ILE A 156 -4.01 0.23 -24.40
CA ILE A 156 -2.96 0.30 -23.37
C ILE A 156 -1.83 -0.69 -23.69
N SER A 157 -2.15 -1.94 -24.04
CA SER A 157 -1.13 -2.95 -24.38
C SER A 157 -0.28 -2.60 -25.61
N GLN A 158 -0.80 -1.80 -26.56
CA GLN A 158 -0.05 -1.37 -27.74
C GLN A 158 1.01 -0.31 -27.42
N TYR A 159 0.80 0.46 -26.35
CA TYR A 159 1.73 1.50 -25.94
C TYR A 159 2.78 1.01 -24.95
N ILE A 160 2.60 -0.11 -24.25
CA ILE A 160 3.59 -0.64 -23.30
C ILE A 160 4.81 -1.21 -24.04
N LEU A 161 6.01 -0.89 -23.56
CA LEU A 161 7.24 -1.55 -24.02
C LEU A 161 7.21 -3.05 -23.75
N ALA A 162 7.40 -3.85 -24.81
CA ALA A 162 7.31 -5.32 -24.79
C ALA A 162 8.33 -6.02 -23.86
N ASP A 163 9.41 -5.33 -23.47
CA ASP A 163 10.43 -5.82 -22.55
C ASP A 163 10.16 -5.44 -21.08
N SER A 164 9.13 -4.64 -20.81
CA SER A 164 8.66 -4.45 -19.42
C SER A 164 8.12 -5.79 -18.90
N LEU A 165 8.50 -6.16 -17.68
CA LEU A 165 8.35 -7.50 -17.09
C LEU A 165 6.89 -8.02 -16.95
N TYR A 166 5.90 -7.25 -17.39
CA TYR A 166 4.49 -7.61 -17.40
C TYR A 166 4.11 -8.09 -18.81
N ASP A 167 3.76 -9.38 -18.93
CA ASP A 167 3.18 -9.83 -20.19
C ASP A 167 1.85 -9.10 -20.44
N ALA A 168 1.55 -8.83 -21.72
CA ALA A 168 0.27 -8.25 -22.11
C ALA A 168 -0.93 -9.08 -21.58
N ASP A 169 -0.73 -10.38 -21.31
CA ASP A 169 -1.72 -11.27 -20.72
C ASP A 169 -2.06 -10.88 -19.27
N SER A 170 -1.11 -10.36 -18.48
CA SER A 170 -1.30 -9.87 -17.12
C SER A 170 -2.09 -8.56 -17.13
N LEU A 171 -1.89 -7.76 -18.17
CA LEU A 171 -2.67 -6.55 -18.39
C LEU A 171 -4.11 -6.84 -18.77
N GLU A 172 -4.27 -7.70 -19.77
CA GLU A 172 -5.57 -8.17 -20.21
C GLU A 172 -6.29 -8.83 -19.04
N TYR A 173 -5.59 -9.60 -18.21
CA TYR A 173 -6.13 -10.19 -16.98
C TYR A 173 -6.56 -9.15 -15.94
N LEU A 174 -5.74 -8.13 -15.66
CA LEU A 174 -6.07 -7.04 -14.73
C LEU A 174 -7.31 -6.26 -15.21
N MET A 175 -7.41 -6.03 -16.52
CA MET A 175 -8.52 -5.30 -17.13
C MET A 175 -9.79 -6.16 -17.31
N GLU A 176 -9.66 -7.46 -17.55
CA GLU A 176 -10.78 -8.41 -17.55
C GLU A 176 -11.32 -8.68 -16.14
N LEU A 177 -10.46 -8.72 -15.12
CA LEU A 177 -10.89 -8.83 -13.72
C LEU A 177 -11.70 -7.61 -13.32
N THR A 178 -11.17 -6.42 -13.58
CA THR A 178 -11.80 -5.15 -13.20
C THR A 178 -13.12 -4.95 -13.93
N ALA A 179 -13.22 -5.28 -15.22
CA ALA A 179 -14.49 -5.14 -15.96
C ALA A 179 -15.59 -6.13 -15.56
N SER A 180 -15.25 -7.33 -15.07
CA SER A 180 -16.26 -8.36 -14.76
C SER A 180 -16.77 -8.32 -13.32
N TRP A 181 -16.01 -7.70 -12.42
CA TRP A 181 -16.34 -7.54 -11.00
C TRP A 181 -16.52 -6.08 -10.58
N MET A 182 -16.54 -5.15 -11.54
CA MET A 182 -16.69 -3.74 -11.25
C MET A 182 -17.98 -3.49 -10.47
N GLU A 183 -17.83 -2.96 -9.27
CA GLU A 183 -18.99 -2.55 -8.48
C GLU A 183 -19.53 -1.22 -9.03
N CYS A 184 -20.83 -0.97 -8.86
CA CYS A 184 -21.48 0.20 -9.46
C CYS A 184 -20.90 1.55 -8.97
N TYR A 185 -20.22 1.58 -7.82
CA TYR A 185 -19.52 2.77 -7.34
C TYR A 185 -18.19 3.00 -8.07
N GLN A 186 -17.47 1.94 -8.46
CA GLN A 186 -16.25 2.05 -9.27
C GLN A 186 -16.58 2.57 -10.67
N GLU A 187 -17.70 2.11 -11.24
CA GLU A 187 -18.27 2.69 -12.47
C GLU A 187 -18.57 4.19 -12.30
N ALA A 188 -19.15 4.60 -11.17
CA ALA A 188 -19.43 6.01 -10.90
C ALA A 188 -18.15 6.87 -10.80
N ILE A 189 -17.08 6.34 -10.21
CA ILE A 189 -15.77 7.02 -10.16
C ILE A 189 -15.22 7.21 -11.58
N LEU A 190 -15.21 6.15 -12.40
CA LEU A 190 -14.75 6.20 -13.79
C LEU A 190 -15.58 7.13 -14.66
N GLU A 191 -16.90 7.13 -14.51
CA GLU A 191 -17.81 8.02 -15.26
C GLU A 191 -17.53 9.51 -14.98
N GLY A 192 -17.08 9.85 -13.77
CA GLY A 192 -16.69 11.20 -13.39
C GLY A 192 -15.21 11.53 -13.64
N MET A 193 -14.42 10.55 -14.05
CA MET A 193 -12.99 10.71 -14.27
C MET A 193 -12.70 11.48 -15.56
N SER A 194 -11.68 12.33 -15.54
CA SER A 194 -11.18 13.04 -16.72
C SER A 194 -9.67 13.19 -16.65
N CYS A 195 -9.03 13.50 -17.78
CA CYS A 195 -7.59 13.71 -17.85
C CYS A 195 -7.24 14.96 -18.67
N GLU A 196 -6.12 15.60 -18.34
CA GLU A 196 -5.51 16.69 -19.09
C GLU A 196 -4.01 16.42 -19.26
N VAL A 197 -3.53 16.46 -20.50
CA VAL A 197 -2.10 16.35 -20.83
C VAL A 197 -1.46 17.74 -20.73
N ASP A 198 -0.47 17.89 -19.86
CA ASP A 198 0.23 19.15 -19.62
C ASP A 198 1.36 19.32 -20.67
N GLU A 199 1.03 19.80 -21.86
CA GLU A 199 2.01 19.96 -22.97
C GLU A 199 3.22 20.84 -22.58
N ASP A 200 3.03 21.80 -21.66
CA ASP A 200 4.10 22.67 -21.15
C ASP A 200 5.12 21.91 -20.26
N SER A 201 4.76 20.71 -19.78
CA SER A 201 5.63 19.83 -19.00
C SER A 201 6.51 18.91 -19.85
N LEU A 202 6.36 18.92 -21.18
CA LEU A 202 7.10 18.05 -22.08
C LEU A 202 8.61 18.29 -21.98
N ILE A 203 9.36 17.22 -21.73
CA ILE A 203 10.82 17.19 -21.77
C ILE A 203 11.25 16.09 -22.74
N LEU A 204 12.03 16.45 -23.75
CA LEU A 204 12.62 15.50 -24.69
C LEU A 204 14.12 15.35 -24.41
N ASN A 205 14.63 14.13 -24.51
CA ASN A 205 16.04 13.81 -24.32
C ASN A 205 16.47 12.70 -25.29
N GLY A 206 16.79 13.07 -26.52
CA GLY A 206 17.18 12.13 -27.57
C GLY A 206 16.01 11.23 -27.96
N ASP A 207 16.12 9.96 -27.58
CA ASP A 207 15.17 8.89 -27.88
C ASP A 207 14.06 8.72 -26.83
N THR A 208 14.07 9.55 -25.79
CA THR A 208 13.07 9.51 -24.71
C THR A 208 12.34 10.84 -24.55
N GLY A 209 11.10 10.77 -24.06
CA GLY A 209 10.28 11.93 -23.75
C GLY A 209 9.45 11.72 -22.49
N THR A 210 9.36 12.74 -21.64
CA THR A 210 8.50 12.72 -20.45
C THR A 210 7.44 13.81 -20.52
N ILE A 211 6.22 13.53 -20.06
CA ILE A 211 5.11 14.47 -20.05
C ILE A 211 4.16 14.19 -18.88
N ASP A 212 3.72 15.23 -18.18
CA ASP A 212 2.77 15.10 -17.09
C ASP A 212 1.33 14.99 -17.61
N VAL A 213 0.56 14.12 -16.98
CA VAL A 213 -0.89 13.99 -17.15
C VAL A 213 -1.57 14.20 -15.81
N VAL A 214 -2.59 15.04 -15.78
CA VAL A 214 -3.41 15.29 -14.60
C VAL A 214 -4.73 14.55 -14.75
N PHE A 215 -4.95 13.55 -13.89
CA PHE A 215 -6.22 12.87 -13.74
C PHE A 215 -7.06 13.53 -12.67
N THR A 216 -8.32 13.80 -12.98
CA THR A 216 -9.30 14.36 -12.05
C THR A 216 -10.40 13.33 -11.82
N TYR A 217 -10.64 12.99 -10.56
CA TYR A 217 -11.63 12.01 -10.10
C TYR A 217 -12.68 12.70 -9.26
N PRO A 218 -13.92 12.19 -9.18
CA PRO A 218 -14.81 12.50 -8.07
C PRO A 218 -14.10 12.22 -6.74
N ASP A 219 -14.25 13.11 -5.76
CA ASP A 219 -13.69 12.94 -4.41
C ASP A 219 -14.52 11.91 -3.63
N TYR A 220 -14.37 10.64 -4.02
CA TYR A 220 -15.12 9.52 -3.47
C TYR A 220 -14.77 9.28 -1.99
N GLU A 221 -13.55 9.58 -1.57
CA GLU A 221 -13.08 9.50 -0.18
C GLU A 221 -13.93 10.43 0.71
N SER A 222 -14.07 11.70 0.33
CA SER A 222 -14.92 12.66 1.05
C SER A 222 -16.40 12.24 1.02
N VAL A 223 -16.88 11.64 -0.06
CA VAL A 223 -18.26 11.12 -0.15
C VAL A 223 -18.46 10.00 0.88
N THR A 224 -17.52 9.07 1.02
CA THR A 224 -17.58 8.01 2.04
C THR A 224 -17.41 8.49 3.46
N GLU A 225 -16.54 9.48 3.71
CA GLU A 225 -16.32 10.01 5.06
C GLU A 225 -17.51 10.84 5.57
N SER A 226 -18.28 11.44 4.66
CA SER A 226 -19.38 12.36 5.01
C SER A 226 -20.79 11.77 4.83
N GLY A 227 -20.89 10.63 4.15
CA GLY A 227 -22.14 9.99 3.77
C GLY A 227 -22.39 8.70 4.51
N PHE A 228 -23.66 8.29 4.50
CA PHE A 228 -24.10 6.96 4.93
C PHE A 228 -24.83 6.33 3.76
N PHE A 229 -24.42 5.13 3.36
CA PHE A 229 -24.99 4.46 2.19
C PHE A 229 -25.58 3.12 2.60
N THR A 230 -26.83 2.88 2.20
CA THR A 230 -27.52 1.61 2.50
C THR A 230 -27.29 0.53 1.44
N SER A 231 -26.60 0.89 0.36
CA SER A 231 -26.24 0.02 -0.76
C SER A 231 -25.10 0.65 -1.56
N TYR A 232 -24.39 -0.17 -2.35
CA TYR A 232 -23.40 0.34 -3.30
C TYR A 232 -24.03 1.25 -4.35
N GLU A 233 -25.30 1.04 -4.71
CA GLU A 233 -26.02 1.93 -5.62
C GLU A 233 -26.22 3.34 -5.04
N ASP A 234 -26.52 3.45 -3.75
CA ASP A 234 -26.65 4.76 -3.08
C ASP A 234 -25.30 5.49 -3.04
N LEU A 235 -24.20 4.76 -2.76
CA LEU A 235 -22.84 5.29 -2.82
C LEU A 235 -22.50 5.76 -4.24
N ALA A 236 -22.79 4.94 -5.25
CA ALA A 236 -22.56 5.28 -6.66
C ALA A 236 -23.32 6.55 -7.08
N ASP A 237 -24.58 6.68 -6.69
CA ASP A 237 -25.38 7.89 -6.97
C ASP A 237 -24.79 9.12 -6.27
N ALA A 238 -24.33 9.00 -5.03
CA ALA A 238 -23.68 10.10 -4.31
C ALA A 238 -22.33 10.51 -4.94
N ILE A 239 -21.54 9.55 -5.41
CA ILE A 239 -20.31 9.81 -6.16
C ILE A 239 -20.62 10.57 -7.46
N ARG A 240 -21.67 10.19 -8.20
CA ARG A 240 -22.08 10.90 -9.42
C ARG A 240 -22.60 12.31 -9.15
N GLU A 241 -23.20 12.55 -7.99
CA GLU A 241 -23.78 13.83 -7.60
C GLU A 241 -22.78 14.79 -6.94
N THR A 242 -21.58 14.33 -6.59
CA THR A 242 -20.56 15.19 -5.97
C THR A 242 -19.94 16.17 -6.95
N ASP A 243 -19.79 17.42 -6.51
CA ASP A 243 -19.02 18.45 -7.24
C ASP A 243 -17.55 18.51 -6.75
N LEU A 244 -17.19 17.70 -5.75
CA LEU A 244 -15.83 17.63 -5.21
C LEU A 244 -14.97 16.70 -6.06
N THR A 245 -13.72 17.09 -6.28
CA THR A 245 -12.78 16.33 -7.09
C THR A 245 -11.40 16.24 -6.46
N ILE A 246 -10.72 15.12 -6.68
CA ILE A 246 -9.30 14.93 -6.36
C ILE A 246 -8.52 14.95 -7.68
N GLU A 247 -7.38 15.63 -7.69
CA GLU A 247 -6.43 15.63 -8.81
C GLU A 247 -5.22 14.76 -8.48
N ARG A 248 -4.79 13.91 -9.41
CA ARG A 248 -3.54 13.16 -9.36
C ARG A 248 -2.72 13.49 -10.60
N ARG A 249 -1.48 13.93 -10.38
CA ARG A 249 -0.52 14.20 -11.46
C ARG A 249 0.42 13.00 -11.58
N VAL A 250 0.52 12.46 -12.79
CA VAL A 250 1.40 11.34 -13.12
C VAL A 250 2.31 11.77 -14.26
N THR A 251 3.61 11.49 -14.16
CA THR A 251 4.56 11.74 -15.25
C THR A 251 4.65 10.50 -16.12
N TYR A 252 4.29 10.63 -17.39
CA TYR A 252 4.50 9.57 -18.37
C TYR A 252 5.91 9.63 -18.94
N GLU A 253 6.58 8.48 -19.04
CA GLU A 253 7.86 8.32 -19.73
C GLU A 253 7.67 7.48 -20.99
N PHE A 254 8.16 7.99 -22.12
CA PHE A 254 8.12 7.34 -23.42
C PHE A 254 9.54 7.15 -23.97
N ALA A 255 9.75 6.06 -24.70
CA ALA A 255 10.93 5.78 -25.51
C ALA A 255 10.52 5.58 -26.97
N SER A 256 11.41 5.93 -27.89
CA SER A 256 11.26 5.67 -29.31
C SER A 256 11.61 4.22 -29.63
N GLU A 257 10.74 3.54 -30.37
CA GLU A 257 10.94 2.20 -30.93
C GLU A 257 10.77 2.26 -32.46
N ASP A 258 11.15 1.17 -33.14
CA ASP A 258 11.07 1.05 -34.61
C ASP A 258 9.66 1.35 -35.19
N ASP A 259 8.61 1.16 -34.40
CA ASP A 259 7.20 1.32 -34.79
C ASP A 259 6.46 2.42 -34.02
N GLY A 260 7.20 3.35 -33.40
CA GLY A 260 6.69 4.57 -32.78
C GLY A 260 7.09 4.70 -31.31
N VAL A 261 6.44 5.62 -30.60
CA VAL A 261 6.72 5.84 -29.17
C VAL A 261 6.02 4.80 -28.30
N ARG A 262 6.70 4.34 -27.27
CA ARG A 262 6.22 3.35 -26.30
C ARG A 262 6.46 3.83 -24.88
N PHE A 263 5.51 3.55 -24.02
CA PHE A 263 5.50 3.89 -22.61
C PHE A 263 6.42 2.96 -21.82
N SER A 264 7.33 3.53 -21.03
CA SER A 264 8.42 2.81 -20.35
C SER A 264 8.23 2.59 -18.86
N ASP A 265 7.38 3.37 -18.18
CA ASP A 265 7.18 3.29 -16.72
C ASP A 265 5.79 2.77 -16.33
N PHE A 266 5.57 1.48 -16.59
CA PHE A 266 4.23 0.89 -16.49
C PHE A 266 3.73 0.60 -15.06
N GLU A 267 4.63 0.10 -14.21
CA GLU A 267 4.27 -0.50 -12.92
C GLU A 267 3.79 0.55 -11.91
N GLY A 268 4.47 1.70 -11.83
CA GLY A 268 4.05 2.78 -10.95
C GLY A 268 2.69 3.37 -11.36
N MET A 269 2.43 3.43 -12.68
CA MET A 269 1.30 4.19 -13.19
C MET A 269 -0.06 3.51 -12.99
N ILE A 270 -0.18 2.19 -13.18
CA ILE A 270 -1.45 1.50 -12.85
C ILE A 270 -1.81 1.74 -11.39
N GLY A 271 -0.84 1.53 -10.50
CA GLY A 271 -1.05 1.66 -9.07
C GLY A 271 -1.57 3.05 -8.69
N GLU A 272 -1.09 4.10 -9.36
CA GLU A 272 -1.50 5.47 -9.09
C GLU A 272 -2.81 5.87 -9.77
N VAL A 273 -2.98 5.59 -11.07
CA VAL A 273 -4.16 6.04 -11.84
C VAL A 273 -5.41 5.25 -11.48
N LEU A 274 -5.25 3.96 -11.21
CA LEU A 274 -6.32 3.01 -10.94
C LEU A 274 -6.31 2.56 -9.46
N PHE A 275 -5.69 3.35 -8.58
CA PHE A 275 -5.59 3.09 -7.15
C PHE A 275 -6.94 2.72 -6.50
N PHE A 276 -8.00 3.47 -6.85
CA PHE A 276 -9.35 3.25 -6.33
C PHE A 276 -9.96 1.89 -6.71
N MET A 277 -9.44 1.20 -7.73
CA MET A 277 -9.93 -0.13 -8.09
C MET A 277 -9.39 -1.23 -7.17
N ASN A 278 -8.24 -1.00 -6.53
CA ASN A 278 -7.56 -2.00 -5.69
C ASN A 278 -7.65 -1.69 -4.20
N GLU A 279 -7.58 -0.42 -3.82
CA GLU A 279 -7.36 0.00 -2.43
C GLU A 279 -8.58 0.68 -1.81
N PHE A 280 -9.53 1.12 -2.63
CA PHE A 280 -10.78 1.65 -2.12
C PHE A 280 -11.80 0.53 -2.03
N ASP A 281 -11.83 -0.11 -0.86
CA ASP A 281 -12.93 -0.94 -0.40
C ASP A 281 -13.76 -0.09 0.58
N PRO A 282 -14.86 0.54 0.12
CA PRO A 282 -15.80 1.16 1.03
C PRO A 282 -16.52 0.00 1.71
N SER A 283 -15.91 -0.57 2.75
CA SER A 283 -16.55 -1.54 3.62
C SER A 283 -17.84 -0.91 4.12
N LEU A 284 -18.95 -1.16 3.42
CA LEU A 284 -20.27 -0.69 3.82
C LEU A 284 -20.64 -1.32 5.18
N GLU A 285 -19.93 -2.39 5.56
CA GLU A 285 -19.95 -3.01 6.88
C GLU A 285 -19.40 -2.08 7.99
N ASP A 286 -18.42 -1.19 7.70
CA ASP A 286 -17.88 -0.25 8.69
C ASP A 286 -18.65 1.09 8.76
N GLN A 287 -19.57 1.34 7.82
CA GLN A 287 -20.40 2.55 7.84
C GLN A 287 -21.54 2.37 8.86
N MET A 288 -21.28 2.85 10.08
CA MET A 288 -22.21 2.83 11.23
C MET A 288 -23.66 3.07 10.81
N ILE A 289 -24.51 2.06 11.07
CA ILE A 289 -25.93 2.11 10.78
C ILE A 289 -26.54 3.27 11.59
N PRO A 290 -27.30 4.19 10.97
CA PRO A 290 -27.88 5.33 11.68
C PRO A 290 -28.64 4.88 12.93
N SER A 291 -28.45 5.59 14.04
CA SER A 291 -28.99 5.21 15.34
C SER A 291 -30.52 5.10 15.37
N ASP A 292 -31.22 5.87 14.53
CA ASP A 292 -32.67 5.78 14.35
C ASP A 292 -33.11 4.55 13.56
N MET A 293 -32.25 4.03 12.68
CA MET A 293 -32.45 2.75 12.03
C MET A 293 -32.27 1.59 13.00
N LEU A 294 -31.23 1.60 13.85
CA LEU A 294 -31.02 0.56 14.88
C LEU A 294 -32.25 0.37 15.77
N ALA A 295 -32.86 1.46 16.25
CA ALA A 295 -34.07 1.39 17.07
C ALA A 295 -35.25 0.73 16.32
N SER A 296 -35.32 0.89 14.99
CA SER A 296 -36.35 0.26 14.16
C SER A 296 -36.10 -1.23 13.89
N LYS A 297 -34.89 -1.72 14.17
CA LYS A 297 -34.47 -3.11 14.01
C LYS A 297 -34.59 -3.95 15.27
N VAL A 298 -34.99 -3.36 16.39
CA VAL A 298 -35.33 -4.11 17.61
C VAL A 298 -36.72 -4.72 17.43
N ASP A 299 -36.83 -6.05 17.37
CA ASP A 299 -38.15 -6.73 17.38
C ASP A 299 -38.70 -6.80 18.81
N HIS A 300 -37.91 -7.33 19.74
CA HIS A 300 -38.22 -7.36 21.17
C HIS A 300 -36.95 -7.52 22.02
N THR A 301 -37.11 -7.48 23.34
CA THR A 301 -36.05 -7.81 24.31
C THR A 301 -36.36 -9.12 25.00
N GLU A 302 -35.33 -9.88 25.36
CA GLU A 302 -35.44 -11.14 26.08
C GLU A 302 -34.40 -11.20 27.21
N TRP A 303 -34.86 -11.48 28.42
CA TRP A 303 -33.97 -11.73 29.55
C TRP A 303 -33.45 -13.17 29.47
N TRP A 304 -32.13 -13.34 29.42
CA TRP A 304 -31.49 -14.63 29.28
C TRP A 304 -30.82 -15.10 30.58
N TRP A 305 -31.04 -16.36 30.94
CA TRP A 305 -30.34 -17.00 32.04
C TRP A 305 -30.07 -18.46 31.71
N GLY A 306 -28.81 -18.89 31.80
CA GLY A 306 -28.33 -20.19 31.31
C GLY A 306 -28.96 -21.43 31.94
N GLU A 307 -29.76 -21.30 33.02
CA GLU A 307 -30.34 -22.46 33.72
C GLU A 307 -31.88 -22.48 33.87
N ASP A 308 -32.63 -21.41 33.59
CA ASP A 308 -34.11 -21.44 33.68
C ASP A 308 -34.78 -20.22 33.00
N ASP A 309 -36.10 -20.34 32.82
CA ASP A 309 -37.11 -19.49 32.14
C ASP A 309 -37.14 -17.96 32.42
N GLY A 310 -36.00 -17.29 32.46
CA GLY A 310 -35.88 -15.84 32.71
C GLY A 310 -36.05 -15.47 34.19
N THR A 311 -35.89 -16.45 35.08
CA THR A 311 -36.05 -16.23 36.53
C THR A 311 -34.69 -16.09 37.21
N TYR A 312 -34.34 -14.89 37.66
CA TYR A 312 -33.10 -14.60 38.37
C TYR A 312 -33.25 -14.83 39.88
N ILE A 313 -32.90 -16.02 40.34
CA ILE A 313 -32.90 -16.38 41.77
C ILE A 313 -31.48 -16.68 42.21
N ASP A 314 -31.04 -16.06 43.30
CA ASP A 314 -29.70 -16.26 43.87
C ASP A 314 -28.60 -16.19 42.78
N THR A 315 -28.66 -15.18 41.93
CA THR A 315 -27.80 -15.07 40.74
C THR A 315 -26.62 -14.11 40.94
N PRO A 316 -25.43 -14.42 40.39
CA PRO A 316 -24.31 -13.48 40.33
C PRO A 316 -24.36 -12.55 39.09
N ALA A 317 -25.28 -12.77 38.15
CA ALA A 317 -25.37 -11.95 36.95
C ALA A 317 -26.81 -11.88 36.39
N ILE A 318 -27.07 -10.85 35.59
CA ILE A 318 -28.28 -10.69 34.79
C ILE A 318 -27.87 -10.36 33.35
N GLU A 319 -28.73 -10.69 32.39
CA GLU A 319 -28.44 -10.45 30.97
C GLU A 319 -29.73 -10.16 30.22
N LEU A 320 -29.75 -9.04 29.49
CA LEU A 320 -30.82 -8.66 28.59
C LEU A 320 -30.27 -8.70 27.17
N CYS A 321 -30.97 -9.37 26.27
CA CYS A 321 -30.65 -9.35 24.85
C CYS A 321 -31.68 -8.48 24.11
N ILE A 322 -31.22 -7.72 23.11
CA ILE A 322 -32.06 -7.32 21.99
C ILE A 322 -32.18 -8.50 21.03
N VAL A 323 -33.40 -8.82 20.61
CA VAL A 323 -33.65 -9.73 19.49
C VAL A 323 -33.96 -8.86 18.26
N PRO A 324 -33.08 -8.86 17.24
CA PRO A 324 -33.30 -8.06 16.04
C PRO A 324 -34.46 -8.56 15.18
N THR A 325 -34.92 -7.73 14.26
CA THR A 325 -35.76 -8.17 13.14
C THR A 325 -34.99 -9.13 12.23
N ASP A 326 -35.69 -9.98 11.47
CA ASP A 326 -35.06 -11.00 10.60
C ASP A 326 -33.94 -10.42 9.70
N ASP A 327 -34.12 -9.19 9.17
CA ASP A 327 -33.18 -8.50 8.29
C ASP A 327 -32.00 -7.82 9.00
N ALA A 328 -32.00 -7.77 10.33
CA ALA A 328 -30.92 -7.27 11.18
C ALA A 328 -30.35 -8.36 12.11
N SER A 329 -30.78 -9.62 11.92
CA SER A 329 -30.32 -10.79 12.66
C SER A 329 -29.15 -11.53 11.99
N ASP A 330 -28.70 -11.03 10.83
CA ASP A 330 -27.54 -11.51 10.09
C ASP A 330 -26.24 -11.04 10.78
N TYR A 331 -25.18 -11.85 10.72
CA TYR A 331 -23.87 -11.48 11.27
C TYR A 331 -23.22 -10.32 10.48
N ALA A 332 -23.68 -10.05 9.26
CA ALA A 332 -23.26 -8.88 8.47
C ALA A 332 -23.92 -7.55 8.89
N PHE A 333 -24.81 -7.55 9.88
CA PHE A 333 -25.45 -6.33 10.40
C PHE A 333 -24.83 -5.97 11.76
N PRO A 334 -23.85 -5.05 11.81
CA PRO A 334 -23.20 -4.67 13.07
C PRO A 334 -24.08 -3.75 13.91
N TRP A 335 -24.00 -3.92 15.23
CA TRP A 335 -24.63 -3.06 16.23
C TRP A 335 -23.54 -2.40 17.06
N SER A 336 -23.40 -1.07 16.97
CA SER A 336 -22.57 -0.29 17.90
C SER A 336 -23.46 0.40 18.94
N PHE A 337 -23.26 0.09 20.22
CA PHE A 337 -24.13 0.53 21.31
C PHE A 337 -23.37 0.66 22.64
N TYR A 338 -24.02 1.25 23.63
CA TYR A 338 -23.68 1.09 25.05
C TYR A 338 -24.98 0.81 25.82
N TYR A 339 -24.88 0.36 27.06
CA TYR A 339 -26.05 0.15 27.90
C TYR A 339 -25.87 0.72 29.30
N GLU A 340 -27.00 1.11 29.88
CA GLU A 340 -27.12 1.57 31.25
C GLU A 340 -27.87 0.55 32.09
N VAL A 341 -27.40 0.30 33.31
CA VAL A 341 -28.06 -0.60 34.25
C VAL A 341 -28.54 0.16 35.47
N TYR A 342 -29.77 -0.10 35.87
CA TYR A 342 -30.49 0.56 36.95
C TYR A 342 -30.88 -0.46 38.03
N TYR A 343 -30.77 -0.07 39.30
CA TYR A 343 -31.38 -0.79 40.43
C TYR A 343 -32.48 0.08 41.04
N GLY A 344 -33.73 -0.34 40.88
CA GLY A 344 -34.87 0.55 41.09
C GLY A 344 -34.82 1.75 40.15
N ASP A 345 -34.69 2.96 40.70
CA ASP A 345 -34.59 4.22 39.92
C ASP A 345 -33.14 4.75 39.85
N ASP A 346 -32.18 4.06 40.49
CA ASP A 346 -30.79 4.51 40.59
C ASP A 346 -29.93 3.89 39.49
N LEU A 347 -29.24 4.73 38.70
CA LEU A 347 -28.24 4.30 37.72
C LEU A 347 -27.00 3.78 38.46
N ILE A 348 -26.63 2.53 38.20
CA ILE A 348 -25.57 1.80 38.92
C ILE A 348 -24.39 1.40 38.05
N TYR A 349 -24.59 1.33 36.73
CA TYR A 349 -23.55 0.97 35.76
C TYR A 349 -23.85 1.57 34.39
N VAL A 350 -22.79 1.91 33.66
CA VAL A 350 -22.81 2.30 32.26
C VAL A 350 -21.68 1.51 31.61
N SER A 351 -22.00 0.71 30.60
CA SER A 351 -20.99 -0.05 29.86
C SER A 351 -20.06 0.90 29.08
N PRO A 352 -18.86 0.43 28.69
CA PRO A 352 -18.15 1.03 27.57
C PRO A 352 -18.96 0.91 26.27
N GLU A 353 -18.42 1.48 25.19
CA GLU A 353 -18.88 1.19 23.83
C GLU A 353 -18.69 -0.30 23.51
N MET A 354 -19.70 -0.89 22.90
CA MET A 354 -19.80 -2.31 22.58
C MET A 354 -20.16 -2.46 21.10
N GLU A 355 -19.67 -3.55 20.50
CA GLU A 355 -20.08 -4.01 19.18
C GLU A 355 -20.55 -5.45 19.25
N ASP A 356 -21.65 -5.75 18.56
CA ASP A 356 -22.22 -7.10 18.50
C ASP A 356 -22.97 -7.31 17.17
N CYS A 357 -23.28 -8.56 16.84
CA CYS A 357 -24.02 -8.92 15.63
C CYS A 357 -24.77 -10.25 15.77
N GLY A 358 -25.69 -10.51 14.84
CA GLY A 358 -26.42 -11.78 14.80
C GLY A 358 -27.76 -11.74 15.53
N SER A 359 -28.19 -12.88 16.08
CA SER A 359 -29.58 -13.06 16.54
C SER A 359 -29.86 -12.54 17.95
N TYR A 360 -28.82 -12.22 18.74
CA TYR A 360 -28.92 -11.71 20.09
C TYR A 360 -27.84 -10.65 20.25
N ILE A 361 -28.24 -9.45 20.65
CA ILE A 361 -27.33 -8.35 20.95
C ILE A 361 -27.33 -8.18 22.46
N GLU A 362 -26.23 -8.56 23.09
CA GLU A 362 -26.20 -8.93 24.51
C GLU A 362 -25.71 -7.77 25.40
N ALA A 363 -26.41 -7.57 26.52
CA ALA A 363 -25.95 -6.72 27.61
C ALA A 363 -26.07 -7.47 28.93
N SER A 364 -24.96 -7.62 29.63
CA SER A 364 -24.91 -8.31 30.91
C SER A 364 -24.51 -7.37 32.06
N LEU A 365 -24.89 -7.74 33.27
CA LEU A 365 -24.32 -7.16 34.48
C LEU A 365 -23.97 -8.32 35.39
N SER A 366 -22.69 -8.42 35.71
CA SER A 366 -22.13 -9.36 36.66
C SER A 366 -21.73 -8.66 37.97
N VAL A 367 -21.59 -9.44 39.04
CA VAL A 367 -21.12 -8.94 40.33
C VAL A 367 -19.71 -8.32 40.29
N SER A 368 -18.84 -8.71 39.35
CA SER A 368 -17.50 -8.12 39.20
C SER A 368 -17.54 -6.68 38.71
N GLU A 369 -18.49 -6.35 37.83
CA GLU A 369 -18.65 -5.01 37.26
C GLU A 369 -19.25 -4.00 38.25
N CYS A 370 -20.03 -4.47 39.22
CA CYS A 370 -20.63 -3.63 40.26
C CYS A 370 -20.47 -4.23 41.67
N PRO A 371 -19.26 -4.20 42.25
CA PRO A 371 -18.98 -4.85 43.54
C PRO A 371 -19.75 -4.23 44.72
N GLY A 372 -20.33 -3.04 44.53
CA GLY A 372 -21.22 -2.40 45.51
C GLY A 372 -22.60 -3.03 45.63
N LEU A 373 -22.97 -3.93 44.73
CA LEU A 373 -24.30 -4.58 44.68
C LEU A 373 -24.27 -6.08 44.99
N ILE A 374 -23.20 -6.54 45.64
CA ILE A 374 -23.02 -7.93 46.05
C ILE A 374 -23.50 -8.12 47.49
N ASP A 375 -24.29 -9.16 47.73
CA ASP A 375 -24.63 -9.64 49.06
C ASP A 375 -23.49 -10.44 49.71
N ASP A 376 -23.70 -10.88 50.96
CA ASP A 376 -22.68 -11.61 51.72
C ASP A 376 -22.28 -12.97 51.08
N ASN A 377 -23.03 -13.44 50.08
CA ASN A 377 -22.81 -14.72 49.40
C ASN A 377 -22.17 -14.57 48.01
N GLY A 378 -21.84 -13.35 47.56
CA GLY A 378 -21.31 -13.16 46.21
C GLY A 378 -22.39 -13.03 45.14
N LEU A 379 -23.64 -12.74 45.52
CA LEU A 379 -24.78 -12.66 44.60
C LEU A 379 -25.28 -11.22 44.47
N LEU A 380 -25.96 -10.91 43.37
CA LEU A 380 -26.64 -9.62 43.24
C LEU A 380 -27.70 -9.46 44.34
N PHE A 381 -27.88 -8.24 44.85
CA PHE A 381 -28.95 -7.96 45.80
C PHE A 381 -30.33 -8.24 45.20
N GLY A 382 -31.26 -8.76 46.02
CA GLY A 382 -32.65 -8.89 45.58
C GLY A 382 -33.30 -7.52 45.30
N GLY A 383 -34.05 -7.43 44.20
CA GLY A 383 -34.80 -6.24 43.79
C GLY A 383 -34.99 -6.13 42.28
N THR A 384 -35.54 -5.01 41.83
CA THR A 384 -35.78 -4.75 40.41
C THR A 384 -34.55 -4.17 39.75
N TYR A 385 -34.09 -4.81 38.68
CA TYR A 385 -33.02 -4.32 37.81
C TYR A 385 -33.59 -3.93 36.45
N GLY A 386 -33.04 -2.91 35.82
CA GLY A 386 -33.37 -2.52 34.45
C GLY A 386 -32.12 -2.32 33.60
N ILE A 387 -32.15 -2.77 32.35
CA ILE A 387 -31.08 -2.54 31.37
C ILE A 387 -31.67 -1.74 30.21
N SER A 388 -30.98 -0.68 29.78
CA SER A 388 -31.37 0.17 28.67
C SER A 388 -30.23 0.28 27.67
N PHE A 389 -30.47 -0.12 26.43
CA PHE A 389 -29.54 -0.03 25.31
C PHE A 389 -29.66 1.32 24.63
N TYR A 390 -28.52 1.93 24.29
CA TYR A 390 -28.43 3.18 23.57
C TYR A 390 -27.47 3.05 22.40
N ALA A 391 -27.80 3.68 21.29
CA ALA A 391 -26.84 3.91 20.22
C ALA A 391 -25.79 4.94 20.67
N MET A 392 -24.70 5.03 19.91
CA MET A 392 -23.58 5.93 20.21
C MET A 392 -23.95 7.43 20.24
N ASP A 393 -25.04 7.83 19.58
CA ASP A 393 -25.55 9.21 19.65
C ASP A 393 -26.46 9.48 20.89
N GLY A 394 -26.69 8.47 21.72
CA GLY A 394 -27.57 8.52 22.90
C GLY A 394 -29.04 8.20 22.61
N THR A 395 -29.38 7.75 21.39
CA THR A 395 -30.73 7.27 21.06
C THR A 395 -31.03 5.97 21.79
N LEU A 396 -32.12 5.93 22.56
CA LEU A 396 -32.59 4.71 23.23
C LEU A 396 -33.05 3.68 22.18
N LEU A 397 -32.39 2.52 22.17
CA LEU A 397 -32.71 1.40 21.29
C LEU A 397 -33.76 0.49 21.92
N ALA A 398 -33.52 0.05 23.15
CA ALA A 398 -34.40 -0.86 23.88
C ALA A 398 -34.24 -0.70 25.39
N SER A 399 -35.24 -1.11 26.17
CA SER A 399 -35.16 -1.11 27.63
C SER A 399 -36.14 -2.12 28.20
N ASP A 400 -35.71 -2.88 29.20
CA ASP A 400 -36.58 -3.77 29.96
C ASP A 400 -36.10 -3.89 31.42
N SER A 401 -36.93 -4.51 32.27
CA SER A 401 -36.63 -4.72 33.68
C SER A 401 -37.00 -6.14 34.14
N THR A 402 -36.23 -6.67 35.08
CA THR A 402 -36.46 -7.97 35.72
C THR A 402 -36.34 -7.88 37.24
N GLU A 403 -36.77 -8.92 37.94
CA GLU A 403 -36.69 -9.02 39.40
C GLU A 403 -35.67 -10.10 39.79
N VAL A 404 -34.61 -9.70 40.51
CA VAL A 404 -33.69 -10.61 41.17
C VAL A 404 -34.25 -10.96 42.54
N THR A 405 -34.40 -12.26 42.83
CA THR A 405 -34.92 -12.75 44.11
C THR A 405 -33.87 -13.54 44.87
N ASN A 406 -33.46 -13.08 46.05
CA ASN A 406 -32.57 -13.85 46.91
C ASN A 406 -33.41 -14.71 47.87
N THR A 407 -33.08 -16.00 47.99
CA THR A 407 -33.82 -16.94 48.85
C THR A 407 -33.54 -16.73 50.34
N GLU A 408 -32.46 -16.02 50.69
CA GLU A 408 -32.18 -15.52 52.03
C GLU A 408 -32.24 -13.98 52.08
N SER A 409 -33.00 -13.43 53.04
CA SER A 409 -33.31 -12.01 53.11
C SER A 409 -32.14 -11.19 53.68
N GLY A 410 -31.20 -10.76 52.85
CA GLY A 410 -30.30 -9.64 53.13
C GLY A 410 -30.94 -8.33 52.66
N SER A 411 -31.15 -7.34 53.53
CA SER A 411 -31.58 -6.00 53.12
C SER A 411 -30.39 -5.04 53.09
N PHE A 412 -30.13 -4.43 51.93
CA PHE A 412 -29.14 -3.37 51.76
C PHE A 412 -29.48 -2.15 52.63
N THR A 413 -28.54 -1.67 53.45
CA THR A 413 -28.74 -0.48 54.30
C THR A 413 -27.50 0.43 54.39
N GLY A 414 -26.51 0.27 53.51
CA GLY A 414 -25.22 0.99 53.60
C GLY A 414 -25.07 2.13 52.59
N ASP A 415 -24.61 3.29 53.07
CA ASP A 415 -24.03 4.34 52.21
C ASP A 415 -22.69 3.84 51.64
N ILE A 416 -22.55 3.89 50.32
CA ILE A 416 -21.34 3.47 49.59
C ILE A 416 -20.16 4.35 50.01
N THR A 417 -19.13 3.73 50.61
CA THR A 417 -17.82 4.36 50.82
C THR A 417 -16.76 3.44 50.21
N VAL A 418 -16.09 3.94 49.18
CA VAL A 418 -14.98 3.27 48.50
C VAL A 418 -13.80 3.12 49.47
N PRO A 419 -13.33 1.90 49.81
CA PRO A 419 -12.15 1.72 50.64
C PRO A 419 -10.85 1.72 49.83
N ASP A 420 -9.86 2.40 50.41
CA ASP A 420 -8.47 2.53 50.00
C ASP A 420 -7.72 1.18 50.08
N ILE A 421 -7.01 0.81 48.99
CA ILE A 421 -6.38 -0.50 48.72
C ILE A 421 -4.88 -0.44 49.06
N ASN A 422 -4.38 -1.45 49.80
CA ASN A 422 -2.94 -1.72 49.89
C ASN A 422 -2.69 -3.24 49.97
N GLY A 423 -2.22 -3.82 48.85
CA GLY A 423 -1.68 -5.19 48.80
C GLY A 423 -1.84 -5.87 47.43
N ILE A 424 -1.22 -5.29 46.38
CA ILE A 424 -1.12 -5.77 44.99
C ILE A 424 -2.27 -6.69 44.54
N THR A 425 -3.34 -6.05 44.06
CA THR A 425 -4.50 -6.61 43.36
C THR A 425 -4.78 -5.80 42.09
N GLN A 426 -3.75 -5.16 41.52
CA GLN A 426 -3.88 -4.34 40.33
C GLN A 426 -2.95 -4.89 39.26
N THR A 427 -3.53 -4.96 38.07
CA THR A 427 -2.88 -5.01 36.78
C THR A 427 -2.00 -3.78 36.60
N GLY A 428 -1.00 -3.89 35.74
CA GLY A 428 -0.04 -2.83 35.51
C GLY A 428 1.32 -3.35 35.10
N GLU A 429 2.11 -2.44 34.55
CA GLU A 429 3.47 -2.69 34.12
C GLU A 429 4.48 -2.08 35.08
N THR A 430 5.66 -2.67 35.14
CA THR A 430 6.83 -2.06 35.76
C THR A 430 8.04 -2.27 34.87
N ILE A 431 8.43 -1.18 34.24
CA ILE A 431 9.63 -1.05 33.43
C ILE A 431 10.80 -0.75 34.36
N ILE A 432 11.79 -1.65 34.41
CA ILE A 432 12.98 -1.50 35.25
C ILE A 432 14.16 -1.00 34.39
N ASP A 433 14.28 -1.54 33.19
CA ASP A 433 15.23 -1.12 32.18
C ASP A 433 14.64 0.02 31.33
N PRO A 434 15.32 1.18 31.21
CA PRO A 434 14.82 2.32 30.44
C PRO A 434 14.69 2.06 28.93
N ASN A 435 15.25 0.96 28.42
CA ASN A 435 15.14 0.57 27.02
C ASN A 435 13.82 -0.13 26.72
N VAL A 436 13.11 -0.66 27.72
CA VAL A 436 11.75 -1.19 27.53
C VAL A 436 10.77 -0.03 27.62
N THR A 437 9.92 0.13 26.62
CA THR A 437 9.05 1.31 26.49
C THR A 437 7.58 1.01 26.78
N SER A 438 7.10 -0.18 26.46
CA SER A 438 5.73 -0.62 26.76
C SER A 438 5.59 -2.13 26.68
N PHE A 439 4.55 -2.64 27.35
CA PHE A 439 3.99 -3.97 27.14
C PHE A 439 2.62 -3.87 26.49
N LEU A 440 2.36 -4.74 25.52
CA LEU A 440 1.09 -4.86 24.84
C LEU A 440 0.65 -6.32 24.93
N TRP A 441 -0.48 -6.60 25.55
CA TRP A 441 -1.00 -7.96 25.63
C TRP A 441 -1.87 -8.26 24.40
N TYR A 442 -1.79 -9.49 23.90
CA TYR A 442 -2.48 -9.94 22.69
C TYR A 442 -3.31 -11.18 22.99
N ASP A 443 -4.57 -11.13 22.58
CA ASP A 443 -5.32 -12.33 22.31
C ASP A 443 -4.97 -12.77 20.88
N MET A 444 -4.10 -13.77 20.77
CA MET A 444 -3.64 -14.22 19.47
C MET A 444 -4.69 -14.99 18.68
N GLU A 445 -5.78 -15.45 19.31
CA GLU A 445 -6.89 -16.08 18.60
C GLU A 445 -7.76 -15.04 17.89
N ARG A 446 -7.91 -13.85 18.50
CA ARG A 446 -8.72 -12.75 17.95
C ARG A 446 -7.92 -11.76 17.10
N GLY A 447 -6.59 -11.82 17.14
CA GLY A 447 -5.72 -10.91 16.38
C GLY A 447 -5.80 -9.46 16.86
N ALA A 448 -6.25 -9.22 18.10
CA ALA A 448 -6.48 -7.90 18.66
C ALA A 448 -5.43 -7.57 19.75
N VAL A 449 -4.98 -6.32 19.75
CA VAL A 449 -4.09 -5.76 20.78
C VAL A 449 -4.96 -5.22 21.91
N TYR A 450 -4.72 -5.68 23.13
CA TYR A 450 -5.41 -5.21 24.32
C TYR A 450 -4.47 -4.32 25.13
N ASP A 451 -4.76 -3.02 25.15
CA ASP A 451 -4.25 -2.05 26.14
C ASP A 451 -5.22 -2.01 27.34
N THR A 452 -5.62 -3.18 27.82
CA THR A 452 -6.59 -3.36 28.88
C THR A 452 -6.01 -4.20 30.01
N ASP A 453 -6.59 -4.00 31.19
CA ASP A 453 -6.20 -4.70 32.42
C ASP A 453 -6.64 -6.19 32.42
N SER A 454 -7.52 -6.61 31.51
CA SER A 454 -8.01 -7.97 31.38
C SER A 454 -8.19 -8.44 29.93
N ILE A 455 -8.21 -9.78 29.73
CA ILE A 455 -8.60 -10.46 28.48
C ILE A 455 -9.60 -11.59 28.83
N ASP A 456 -10.72 -11.64 28.12
CA ASP A 456 -11.80 -12.59 28.38
C ASP A 456 -11.81 -13.72 27.35
N GLY A 457 -11.75 -14.97 27.82
CA GLY A 457 -12.02 -16.15 26.98
C GLY A 457 -11.07 -16.36 25.80
N THR A 458 -9.76 -16.36 26.05
CA THR A 458 -8.72 -16.75 25.07
C THR A 458 -8.01 -18.03 25.50
N ASP A 459 -7.68 -18.90 24.54
CA ASP A 459 -6.81 -20.05 24.76
C ASP A 459 -5.32 -19.74 24.45
N LEU A 460 -5.01 -18.54 23.91
CA LEU A 460 -3.66 -18.19 23.43
C LEU A 460 -3.28 -16.74 23.74
N LEU A 461 -2.36 -16.57 24.70
CA LEU A 461 -1.88 -15.27 25.15
C LEU A 461 -0.51 -14.93 24.53
N GLY A 462 -0.42 -13.76 23.92
CA GLY A 462 0.84 -13.14 23.51
C GLY A 462 1.11 -11.87 24.30
N ILE A 463 2.37 -11.49 24.41
CA ILE A 463 2.76 -10.16 24.85
C ILE A 463 3.83 -9.63 23.89
N THR A 464 3.60 -8.44 23.33
CA THR A 464 4.65 -7.71 22.61
C THR A 464 5.29 -6.74 23.58
N VAL A 465 6.62 -6.77 23.61
CA VAL A 465 7.43 -5.84 24.37
C VAL A 465 8.13 -4.93 23.38
N VAL A 466 7.81 -3.64 23.44
CA VAL A 466 8.49 -2.65 22.60
C VAL A 466 9.72 -2.19 23.36
N ALA A 467 10.90 -2.45 22.82
CA ALA A 467 12.16 -2.14 23.48
C ALA A 467 13.23 -1.66 22.50
N THR A 468 13.89 -0.54 22.85
CA THR A 468 14.98 0.05 22.05
C THR A 468 16.32 -0.22 22.72
N PHE A 469 16.99 -1.31 22.37
CA PHE A 469 18.32 -1.61 22.87
C PHE A 469 19.38 -1.01 21.95
N GLU A 470 20.31 -0.18 22.48
CA GLU A 470 21.41 0.38 21.67
C GLU A 470 22.46 -0.68 21.27
N ASP A 471 22.53 -1.77 22.04
CA ASP A 471 23.36 -2.95 21.79
C ASP A 471 22.40 -4.15 21.72
N ASP A 472 21.81 -4.43 20.54
CA ASP A 472 20.82 -5.50 20.28
C ASP A 472 21.12 -6.78 21.10
N PRO A 473 20.33 -7.11 22.14
CA PRO A 473 20.39 -8.44 22.71
C PRO A 473 19.82 -9.39 21.66
N ASP A 474 20.67 -10.28 21.12
CA ASP A 474 20.28 -11.30 20.13
C ASP A 474 19.07 -12.12 20.63
N GLU A 475 18.93 -12.26 21.96
CA GLU A 475 17.83 -12.96 22.62
C GLU A 475 17.46 -12.35 24.00
N VAL A 476 16.23 -12.56 24.46
CA VAL A 476 15.77 -12.27 25.82
C VAL A 476 15.12 -13.51 26.42
N TYR A 477 15.30 -13.73 27.73
CA TYR A 477 14.64 -14.80 28.47
C TYR A 477 13.38 -14.27 29.15
N TYR A 478 12.29 -15.03 29.09
CA TYR A 478 11.06 -14.65 29.76
C TYR A 478 10.40 -15.82 30.51
N GLU A 479 9.69 -15.47 31.57
CA GLU A 479 8.95 -16.39 32.43
C GLU A 479 7.51 -15.90 32.59
N TYR A 480 6.57 -16.83 32.55
CA TYR A 480 5.18 -16.59 32.90
C TYR A 480 4.85 -17.20 34.25
N TYR A 481 4.10 -16.45 35.05
CA TYR A 481 3.58 -16.86 36.34
C TYR A 481 2.06 -16.76 36.34
N TYR A 482 1.41 -17.68 37.04
CA TYR A 482 -0.06 -17.74 37.14
C TYR A 482 -0.50 -17.78 38.60
N ASN A 483 -1.50 -16.98 38.95
CA ASN A 483 -2.11 -16.94 40.27
C ASN A 483 -3.64 -16.93 40.17
N ASN A 484 -4.24 -18.02 40.59
CA ASN A 484 -5.71 -18.20 40.66
C ASN A 484 -6.37 -17.61 41.93
N GLY A 485 -5.68 -16.69 42.63
CA GLY A 485 -6.18 -16.05 43.85
C GLY A 485 -6.19 -16.94 45.11
N HIS A 486 -5.78 -18.21 45.01
CA HIS A 486 -5.74 -19.14 46.14
C HIS A 486 -4.33 -19.48 46.64
N GLN A 487 -3.28 -19.08 45.91
CA GLN A 487 -1.90 -19.35 46.30
C GLN A 487 -1.33 -18.25 47.20
N VAL A 488 -0.79 -18.66 48.35
CA VAL A 488 -0.06 -17.78 49.28
C VAL A 488 1.37 -18.32 49.40
N GLY A 489 2.29 -17.78 48.60
CA GLY A 489 3.69 -18.21 48.55
C GLY A 489 4.41 -17.70 47.31
N PRO A 490 5.72 -17.98 47.17
CA PRO A 490 6.42 -17.77 45.90
C PRO A 490 5.77 -18.62 44.81
N LEU A 491 5.51 -18.02 43.66
CA LEU A 491 5.02 -18.71 42.47
C LEU A 491 6.22 -19.36 41.76
N ASP A 492 6.04 -20.59 41.29
CA ASP A 492 6.95 -21.19 40.31
C ASP A 492 6.48 -20.75 38.91
N PRO A 493 7.38 -20.54 37.94
CA PRO A 493 6.97 -20.19 36.58
C PRO A 493 6.17 -21.34 35.98
N VAL A 494 5.06 -21.00 35.33
CA VAL A 494 4.22 -21.95 34.58
C VAL A 494 4.73 -22.14 33.16
N TYR A 495 5.51 -21.19 32.63
CA TYR A 495 6.16 -21.28 31.33
C TYR A 495 7.43 -20.45 31.31
N GLU A 496 8.41 -20.89 30.53
CA GLU A 496 9.71 -20.24 30.35
C GLU A 496 10.17 -20.46 28.90
N ASP A 497 10.68 -19.41 28.25
CA ASP A 497 11.20 -19.51 26.89
C ASP A 497 12.11 -18.32 26.55
N TYR A 498 12.64 -18.31 25.33
CA TYR A 498 13.47 -17.24 24.77
C TYR A 498 12.76 -16.60 23.58
N ALA A 499 12.85 -15.26 23.48
CA ALA A 499 12.44 -14.52 22.31
C ALA A 499 13.66 -13.95 21.58
N TYR A 500 13.61 -13.99 20.25
CA TYR A 500 14.69 -13.52 19.38
C TYR A 500 14.32 -12.22 18.71
N PHE A 501 15.28 -11.30 18.65
CA PHE A 501 15.14 -10.08 17.87
C PHE A 501 15.38 -10.40 16.39
N ASP A 502 14.40 -10.11 15.52
CA ASP A 502 14.53 -10.41 14.09
C ASP A 502 15.23 -9.31 13.27
N GLY A 503 15.56 -8.18 13.91
CA GLY A 503 16.25 -7.03 13.33
C GLY A 503 15.40 -6.17 12.40
N SER A 504 14.11 -6.45 12.28
CA SER A 504 13.17 -5.73 11.41
C SER A 504 12.23 -4.78 12.14
N SER A 505 12.09 -4.92 13.47
CA SER A 505 11.26 -4.09 14.34
C SER A 505 11.92 -3.90 15.71
N ASP A 506 11.62 -2.81 16.42
CA ASP A 506 12.07 -2.56 17.82
C ASP A 506 11.23 -3.39 18.84
N GLU A 507 10.79 -4.59 18.46
CA GLU A 507 9.76 -5.36 19.16
C GLU A 507 10.22 -6.80 19.46
N PHE A 508 9.91 -7.27 20.67
CA PHE A 508 10.01 -8.68 21.05
C PHE A 508 8.61 -9.25 21.21
N PHE A 509 8.35 -10.40 20.57
CA PHE A 509 7.12 -11.16 20.75
C PHE A 509 7.36 -12.29 21.74
N LEU A 510 6.81 -12.18 22.96
CA LEU A 510 6.89 -13.22 23.98
C LEU A 510 5.57 -13.99 23.99
N MET A 511 5.59 -15.26 23.65
CA MET A 511 4.38 -16.06 23.45
C MET A 511 4.18 -17.08 24.57
N TYR A 512 2.92 -17.27 25.00
CA TYR A 512 2.49 -18.32 25.90
C TYR A 512 1.56 -19.27 25.15
N TYR A 513 2.02 -20.50 24.88
CA TYR A 513 1.34 -21.46 24.00
C TYR A 513 0.50 -22.52 24.73
N GLU A 514 0.22 -22.34 26.02
CA GLU A 514 -0.59 -23.28 26.79
C GLU A 514 -2.02 -22.75 27.00
N THR A 515 -2.97 -23.67 27.16
CA THR A 515 -4.35 -23.32 27.53
C THR A 515 -4.37 -22.57 28.84
N LEU A 516 -4.97 -21.38 28.84
CA LEU A 516 -5.04 -20.52 30.02
C LEU A 516 -6.17 -20.96 30.95
N GLU A 517 -5.96 -20.76 32.23
CA GLU A 517 -7.00 -20.86 33.24
C GLU A 517 -7.35 -19.45 33.74
N PRO A 518 -8.62 -19.14 34.07
CA PRO A 518 -8.97 -17.84 34.64
C PRO A 518 -8.14 -17.48 35.87
N GLY A 519 -7.50 -16.31 35.85
CA GLY A 519 -6.67 -15.80 36.93
C GLY A 519 -5.64 -14.77 36.46
N LEU A 520 -4.79 -14.33 37.40
CA LEU A 520 -3.79 -13.31 37.13
C LEU A 520 -2.54 -13.95 36.53
N TYR A 521 -2.16 -13.51 35.34
CA TYR A 521 -0.90 -13.84 34.69
C TYR A 521 0.10 -12.71 34.86
N MET A 522 1.38 -13.08 34.96
CA MET A 522 2.50 -12.14 35.01
C MET A 522 3.59 -12.63 34.07
N CYS A 523 4.01 -11.79 33.13
CA CYS A 523 5.19 -12.04 32.30
C CYS A 523 6.36 -11.23 32.87
N MET A 524 7.48 -11.91 33.14
CA MET A 524 8.74 -11.32 33.59
C MET A 524 9.79 -11.50 32.50
N MET A 525 10.45 -10.42 32.07
CA MET A 525 11.47 -10.43 31.03
C MET A 525 12.84 -10.09 31.62
N TYR A 526 13.84 -10.89 31.28
CA TYR A 526 15.20 -10.82 31.80
C TYR A 526 16.22 -10.63 30.68
N GLU A 527 17.35 -10.01 31.04
CA GLU A 527 18.51 -9.93 30.14
C GLU A 527 19.06 -11.35 29.88
N ASP A 528 19.51 -11.62 28.65
CA ASP A 528 20.09 -12.93 28.32
C ASP A 528 21.22 -13.32 29.27
N VAL A 529 21.23 -14.61 29.63
CA VAL A 529 22.25 -15.18 30.50
C VAL A 529 23.27 -15.91 29.63
N PRO A 530 24.53 -15.42 29.55
CA PRO A 530 25.54 -16.07 28.73
C PRO A 530 25.75 -17.53 29.15
N ASP A 531 25.56 -18.43 28.19
CA ASP A 531 25.77 -19.89 28.19
C ASP A 531 26.32 -20.49 29.50
N ASN A 532 25.42 -21.12 30.28
CA ASN A 532 25.63 -21.97 31.49
C ASN A 532 25.43 -21.36 32.89
N ASN A 533 24.72 -20.23 33.06
CA ASN A 533 24.34 -19.75 34.40
C ASN A 533 22.84 -19.84 34.68
N ASP A 534 22.53 -19.98 35.96
CA ASP A 534 21.20 -20.02 36.56
C ASP A 534 20.33 -18.84 36.06
N PRO A 535 19.19 -19.07 35.38
CA PRO A 535 18.29 -18.02 34.90
C PRO A 535 17.88 -17.04 36.02
N ALA A 536 17.80 -17.54 37.26
CA ALA A 536 17.52 -16.76 38.46
C ALA A 536 18.59 -15.70 38.81
N SER A 537 19.67 -15.58 38.03
CA SER A 537 20.74 -14.59 38.21
C SER A 537 20.75 -13.47 37.16
N ALA A 538 19.89 -13.55 36.13
CA ALA A 538 19.71 -12.49 35.15
C ALA A 538 19.12 -11.23 35.78
N PRO A 539 19.56 -10.02 35.38
CA PRO A 539 18.84 -8.79 35.67
C PRO A 539 17.42 -8.84 35.09
N LEU A 540 16.41 -8.56 35.92
CA LEU A 540 15.04 -8.34 35.47
C LEU A 540 14.97 -7.02 34.71
N LEU A 541 14.56 -7.07 33.45
CA LEU A 541 14.41 -5.90 32.57
C LEU A 541 13.07 -5.23 32.80
N ALA A 542 11.98 -6.01 32.85
CA ALA A 542 10.65 -5.48 33.06
C ALA A 542 9.64 -6.61 33.39
N TYR A 543 8.47 -6.25 33.89
CA TYR A 543 7.34 -7.19 34.00
C TYR A 543 6.00 -6.50 33.73
N SER A 544 5.02 -7.30 33.30
CA SER A 544 3.63 -6.88 33.14
C SER A 544 2.69 -7.96 33.66
N THR A 545 1.51 -7.56 34.10
CA THR A 545 0.47 -8.47 34.59
C THR A 545 -0.84 -8.23 33.87
N ILE A 546 -1.58 -9.31 33.59
CA ILE A 546 -2.92 -9.25 33.01
C ILE A 546 -3.85 -10.22 33.72
N LEU A 547 -5.11 -9.83 33.88
CA LEU A 547 -6.16 -10.71 34.38
C LEU A 547 -6.78 -11.45 33.19
N VAL A 548 -6.77 -12.79 33.22
CA VAL A 548 -7.54 -13.60 32.28
C VAL A 548 -8.84 -13.99 32.98
N GLU A 549 -9.99 -13.61 32.42
CA GLU A 549 -11.33 -13.90 32.99
C GLU A 549 -12.00 -15.11 32.36
#